data_AF-A0A1Y0HIJ1-F1
#
_entry.id   AF-A0A1Y0HIJ1-F1
#
_cell.length_a   1.000
_cell.length_b   1.000
_cell.length_c   1.000
_cell.angle_alpha   90.00
_cell.angle_beta   90.00
_cell.angle_gamma   90.00
#
_symmetry.space_group_name_H-M   'P 1'
#
loop_
_entity.id
_entity.type
_entity.pdbx_description
1 polymer ?
#
loop_
_entity_poly.entity_id
_entity_poly.type
_entity_poly.pdbx_seq_one_letter_code
_entity_poly.pdbx_strand_id
1 'polypeptide(L)'
;MKFYELVYQFSIANNAKETFYTYVNFYSECVKENLDIISSDKHMSLNVPIFKDIMDIPNVKSIFKYPNLAFFNPSIVYGMQKNTRVPLKIDYSISFESNSARYLHDYINGNKVTEQSFISTLHTILENNYNLDPMFYMLENFAKGNDTKEFYLNIISIKKLMTCDMNHYHRTKEIKSIYQDEEIEKIVKEEIVYFKNEFQSVFEVAQKQHLIMRIILLMIMTAKFKIKGTKEEKLKAQFKYIIKFMSERLKTIFLRELVVALNYLEYDSKSDKKEKKYRFFNKLDSQNKEDLIHYIDNMAWDFTLARQLETFFFIKTEPRYRFFYSIYLHL
;
A
#
# COMPACT_ATOMS: atom_id res chain seq x y z
N MET A 1 6.72 -27.14 -12.21
CA MET A 1 7.91 -26.26 -12.29
C MET A 1 7.90 -25.39 -11.02
N LYS A 2 9.00 -25.32 -10.25
CA LYS A 2 9.03 -24.64 -8.92
C LYS A 2 9.17 -23.12 -9.10
N PHE A 3 8.74 -22.30 -8.14
CA PHE A 3 8.76 -20.82 -8.25
C PHE A 3 10.12 -20.24 -8.72
N TYR A 4 11.25 -20.83 -8.30
CA TYR A 4 12.57 -20.40 -8.74
C TYR A 4 12.85 -20.66 -10.22
N GLU A 5 12.27 -21.70 -10.83
CA GLU A 5 12.36 -21.97 -12.27
C GLU A 5 11.62 -20.89 -13.05
N LEU A 6 10.48 -20.40 -12.56
CA LEU A 6 9.75 -19.29 -13.18
C LEU A 6 10.58 -18.00 -13.17
N VAL A 7 11.14 -17.64 -12.01
CA VAL A 7 11.99 -16.45 -11.88
C VAL A 7 13.19 -16.54 -12.83
N TYR A 8 13.81 -17.71 -12.94
CA TYR A 8 14.88 -17.96 -13.90
C TYR A 8 14.41 -17.78 -15.34
N GLN A 9 13.27 -18.35 -15.73
CA GLN A 9 12.72 -18.22 -17.09
C GLN A 9 12.35 -16.76 -17.42
N PHE A 10 11.87 -15.96 -16.47
CA PHE A 10 11.68 -14.52 -16.68
C PHE A 10 13.00 -13.78 -16.89
N SER A 11 14.05 -14.17 -16.17
CA SER A 11 15.36 -13.50 -16.27
C SER A 11 16.07 -13.73 -17.61
N ILE A 12 15.70 -14.78 -18.35
CA ILE A 12 16.30 -15.13 -19.64
C ILE A 12 15.39 -14.83 -20.85
N ALA A 13 14.18 -14.31 -20.62
CA ALA A 13 13.26 -13.97 -21.70
C ALA A 13 13.77 -12.72 -22.47
N ASN A 14 13.78 -12.79 -23.80
CA ASN A 14 14.40 -11.75 -24.64
C ASN A 14 13.46 -10.57 -24.92
N ASN A 15 12.16 -10.75 -24.74
CA ASN A 15 11.15 -9.74 -25.04
C ASN A 15 9.85 -10.01 -24.27
N ALA A 16 8.96 -9.01 -24.23
CA ALA A 16 7.69 -9.08 -23.51
C ALA A 16 6.76 -10.22 -24.01
N LYS A 17 6.88 -10.63 -25.28
CA LYS A 17 6.10 -11.74 -25.85
C LYS A 17 6.58 -13.09 -25.31
N GLU A 18 7.88 -13.30 -25.19
CA GLU A 18 8.45 -14.48 -24.53
C GLU A 18 8.12 -14.52 -23.03
N THR A 19 8.27 -13.39 -22.32
CA THR A 19 7.86 -13.28 -20.91
C THR A 19 6.37 -13.65 -20.75
N PHE A 20 5.52 -13.18 -21.66
CA PHE A 20 4.09 -13.49 -21.67
C PHE A 20 3.82 -14.98 -21.90
N TYR A 21 4.46 -15.62 -22.88
CA TYR A 21 4.25 -17.05 -23.11
C TYR A 21 4.79 -17.91 -21.97
N THR A 22 5.95 -17.57 -21.40
CA THR A 22 6.48 -18.22 -20.18
C THR A 22 5.48 -18.12 -19.04
N TYR A 23 4.91 -16.93 -18.83
CA TYR A 23 3.91 -16.66 -17.83
C TYR A 23 2.65 -17.51 -18.05
N VAL A 24 2.06 -17.49 -19.25
CA VAL A 24 0.84 -18.25 -19.59
C VAL A 24 1.07 -19.76 -19.51
N ASN A 25 2.24 -20.25 -19.95
CA ASN A 25 2.57 -21.68 -19.91
C ASN A 25 2.78 -22.19 -18.48
N PHE A 26 3.35 -21.36 -17.59
CA PHE A 26 3.59 -21.75 -16.20
C PHE A 26 2.34 -21.61 -15.34
N TYR A 27 1.59 -20.52 -15.53
CA TYR A 27 0.43 -20.17 -14.74
C TYR A 27 -0.89 -20.51 -15.44
N SER A 28 -0.92 -21.37 -16.46
CA SER A 28 -2.19 -21.77 -17.08
C SER A 28 -3.20 -22.33 -16.08
N GLU A 29 -2.75 -22.81 -14.92
CA GLU A 29 -3.62 -23.21 -13.80
C GLU A 29 -3.96 -22.08 -12.82
N CYS A 30 -3.07 -21.13 -12.53
CA CYS A 30 -3.38 -19.99 -11.66
C CYS A 30 -4.20 -18.91 -12.37
N VAL A 31 -3.93 -18.70 -13.66
CA VAL A 31 -4.71 -17.82 -14.54
C VAL A 31 -6.14 -18.31 -14.66
N LYS A 32 -6.44 -19.62 -14.50
CA LYS A 32 -7.81 -20.16 -14.67
C LYS A 32 -8.85 -19.53 -13.73
N GLU A 33 -8.44 -19.03 -12.57
CA GLU A 33 -9.37 -18.52 -11.55
C GLU A 33 -9.03 -17.10 -11.07
N ASN A 34 -7.78 -16.66 -11.18
CA ASN A 34 -7.32 -15.42 -10.57
C ASN A 34 -6.87 -14.36 -11.58
N LEU A 35 -6.91 -13.11 -11.12
CA LEU A 35 -6.30 -11.98 -11.80
C LEU A 35 -4.84 -11.88 -11.38
N ASP A 36 -3.97 -11.64 -12.34
CA ASP A 36 -2.59 -11.27 -12.09
C ASP A 36 -2.30 -9.88 -12.66
N ILE A 37 -1.50 -9.10 -11.93
CA ILE A 37 -1.13 -7.73 -12.31
C ILE A 37 0.39 -7.66 -12.38
N ILE A 38 0.90 -7.15 -13.50
CA ILE A 38 2.32 -6.86 -13.67
C ILE A 38 2.48 -5.36 -13.83
N SER A 39 3.19 -4.72 -12.90
CA SER A 39 3.69 -3.36 -13.10
C SER A 39 4.95 -3.43 -13.93
N SER A 40 4.95 -2.71 -15.04
CA SER A 40 6.05 -2.71 -16.00
C SER A 40 6.69 -1.34 -16.08
N ASP A 41 7.99 -1.32 -16.35
CA ASP A 41 8.64 -0.06 -16.69
C ASP A 41 8.20 0.40 -18.10
N LYS A 42 8.62 1.61 -18.47
CA LYS A 42 8.31 2.23 -19.77
C LYS A 42 8.74 1.40 -21.00
N HIS A 43 9.52 0.34 -20.84
CA HIS A 43 10.08 -0.46 -21.93
C HIS A 43 9.29 -1.74 -22.24
N MET A 44 8.29 -2.10 -21.44
CA MET A 44 7.41 -3.23 -21.79
C MET A 44 6.28 -2.78 -22.73
N SER A 45 5.97 -3.61 -23.72
CA SER A 45 4.95 -3.35 -24.74
C SER A 45 3.50 -3.58 -24.27
N LEU A 46 3.29 -3.81 -22.97
CA LEU A 46 2.00 -4.08 -22.34
C LEU A 46 1.53 -2.89 -21.46
N ASN A 47 1.76 -1.68 -21.96
CA ASN A 47 1.47 -0.44 -21.24
C ASN A 47 -0.01 -0.07 -21.38
N VAL A 48 -0.83 -0.35 -20.36
CA VAL A 48 -2.00 0.47 -20.11
C VAL A 48 -1.63 1.43 -18.99
N PRO A 49 -1.44 2.73 -19.26
CA PRO A 49 -1.15 3.72 -18.22
C PRO A 49 -2.44 3.99 -17.45
N ILE A 50 -2.78 3.07 -16.55
CA ILE A 50 -3.94 3.24 -15.68
C ILE A 50 -3.46 4.03 -14.48
N PHE A 51 -4.09 5.19 -14.24
CA PHE A 51 -3.78 6.07 -13.10
C PHE A 51 -2.50 6.90 -13.21
N LYS A 52 -1.95 7.11 -14.41
CA LYS A 52 -0.78 7.99 -14.57
C LYS A 52 -1.02 9.36 -13.93
N ASP A 53 -2.16 9.99 -14.27
CA ASP A 53 -2.50 11.31 -13.77
C ASP A 53 -2.68 11.35 -12.24
N ILE A 54 -3.16 10.25 -11.64
CA ILE A 54 -3.34 10.13 -10.18
C ILE A 54 -2.02 9.85 -9.47
N MET A 55 -1.17 9.00 -10.04
CA MET A 55 0.14 8.63 -9.48
C MET A 55 1.17 9.75 -9.61
N ASP A 56 0.96 10.70 -10.51
CA ASP A 56 1.80 11.90 -10.65
C ASP A 56 1.44 13.00 -9.62
N ILE A 57 0.34 12.84 -8.87
CA ILE A 57 -0.05 13.79 -7.81
C ILE A 57 0.90 13.65 -6.60
N PRO A 58 1.44 14.76 -6.06
CA PRO A 58 2.23 14.74 -4.84
C PRO A 58 1.50 14.01 -3.70
N ASN A 59 2.24 13.34 -2.81
CA ASN A 59 1.70 12.61 -1.64
C ASN A 59 0.73 11.45 -1.94
N VAL A 60 0.29 11.25 -3.18
CA VAL A 60 -0.47 10.07 -3.58
C VAL A 60 0.50 8.93 -3.87
N LYS A 61 0.29 7.76 -3.24
CA LYS A 61 1.17 6.60 -3.31
C LYS A 61 0.41 5.32 -3.65
N SER A 62 1.06 4.48 -4.44
CA SER A 62 0.58 3.14 -4.82
C SER A 62 1.59 2.08 -4.41
N ILE A 63 1.14 0.83 -4.27
CA ILE A 63 2.01 -0.34 -4.09
C ILE A 63 2.85 -0.65 -5.34
N PHE A 64 2.46 -0.10 -6.50
CA PHE A 64 3.15 -0.29 -7.77
C PHE A 64 4.21 0.79 -7.97
N LYS A 65 5.38 0.36 -8.43
CA LYS A 65 6.50 1.25 -8.71
C LYS A 65 6.25 2.14 -9.93
N TYR A 66 5.50 1.63 -10.90
CA TYR A 66 5.23 2.30 -12.17
C TYR A 66 3.72 2.35 -12.45
N PRO A 67 3.21 3.44 -13.08
CA PRO A 67 1.80 3.59 -13.42
C PRO A 67 1.36 2.73 -14.61
N ASN A 68 2.30 2.07 -15.31
CA ASN A 68 1.98 1.17 -16.41
C ASN A 68 1.68 -0.22 -15.85
N LEU A 69 0.41 -0.61 -15.91
CA LEU A 69 -0.09 -1.87 -15.36
C LEU A 69 -0.62 -2.75 -16.48
N ALA A 70 -0.23 -4.02 -16.46
CA ALA A 70 -0.77 -5.08 -17.28
C ALA A 70 -1.61 -6.01 -16.43
N PHE A 71 -2.81 -6.35 -16.90
CA PHE A 71 -3.79 -7.19 -16.20
C PHE A 71 -3.98 -8.50 -16.94
N PHE A 72 -3.99 -9.62 -16.23
CA PHE A 72 -4.11 -10.96 -16.80
C PHE A 72 -5.18 -11.74 -16.07
N ASN A 73 -6.18 -12.23 -16.80
CA ASN A 73 -7.12 -13.26 -16.34
C ASN A 73 -7.55 -14.08 -17.57
N PRO A 74 -8.32 -15.16 -17.45
CA PRO A 74 -8.66 -16.01 -18.60
C PRO A 74 -9.31 -15.22 -19.73
N SER A 75 -10.21 -14.29 -19.38
CA SER A 75 -10.94 -13.49 -20.37
C SER A 75 -10.04 -12.49 -21.10
N ILE A 76 -9.10 -11.87 -20.38
CA ILE A 76 -8.13 -10.92 -20.95
C ILE A 76 -7.13 -11.68 -21.83
N VAL A 77 -6.58 -12.78 -21.33
CA VAL A 77 -5.63 -13.62 -22.07
C VAL A 77 -6.29 -14.19 -23.34
N TYR A 78 -7.51 -14.71 -23.23
CA TYR A 78 -8.27 -15.20 -24.39
C TYR A 78 -8.53 -14.08 -25.40
N GLY A 79 -8.96 -12.90 -24.95
CA GLY A 79 -9.18 -11.77 -25.85
C GLY A 79 -7.89 -11.30 -26.53
N MET A 80 -6.78 -11.23 -25.80
CA MET A 80 -5.46 -10.94 -26.36
C MET A 80 -5.04 -11.98 -27.41
N GLN A 81 -5.25 -13.28 -27.15
CA GLN A 81 -4.96 -14.35 -28.12
C GLN A 81 -5.83 -14.27 -29.38
N LYS A 82 -7.07 -13.77 -29.25
CA LYS A 82 -8.02 -13.61 -30.36
C LYS A 82 -7.96 -12.23 -31.02
N ASN A 83 -7.03 -11.36 -30.62
CA ASN A 83 -6.96 -9.96 -31.02
C ASN A 83 -8.30 -9.21 -30.84
N THR A 84 -9.04 -9.52 -29.79
CA THR A 84 -10.30 -8.85 -29.45
C THR A 84 -10.14 -7.90 -28.26
N ARG A 85 -10.93 -6.83 -28.25
CA ARG A 85 -10.92 -5.85 -27.16
C ARG A 85 -11.62 -6.43 -25.94
N VAL A 86 -10.94 -6.46 -24.80
CA VAL A 86 -11.51 -6.85 -23.51
C VAL A 86 -11.66 -5.60 -22.64
N PRO A 87 -12.89 -5.16 -22.30
CA PRO A 87 -13.07 -4.00 -21.43
C PRO A 87 -12.61 -4.33 -20.00
N LEU A 88 -11.60 -3.58 -19.52
CA LEU A 88 -11.21 -3.55 -18.11
C LEU A 88 -12.10 -2.55 -17.38
N LYS A 89 -12.85 -3.02 -16.37
CA LYS A 89 -13.66 -2.17 -15.49
C LYS A 89 -13.00 -2.15 -14.12
N ILE A 90 -12.28 -1.07 -13.86
CA ILE A 90 -11.52 -0.85 -12.62
C ILE A 90 -12.20 0.28 -11.88
N ASP A 91 -12.57 0.00 -10.64
CA ASP A 91 -12.94 1.01 -9.66
C ASP A 91 -11.70 1.44 -8.88
N TYR A 92 -11.69 2.65 -8.32
CA TYR A 92 -10.55 3.14 -7.55
C TYR A 92 -10.97 4.16 -6.50
N SER A 93 -10.12 4.32 -5.50
CA SER A 93 -10.25 5.37 -4.50
C SER A 93 -8.89 5.77 -3.94
N ILE A 94 -8.84 6.98 -3.40
CA ILE A 94 -7.71 7.48 -2.63
C ILE A 94 -8.08 7.40 -1.14
N SER A 95 -7.41 6.50 -0.45
CA SER A 95 -7.61 6.21 0.95
C SER A 95 -6.67 7.04 1.84
N PHE A 96 -7.09 7.29 3.08
CA PHE A 96 -6.28 8.04 4.06
C PHE A 96 -5.49 7.11 4.98
N GLU A 97 -4.21 7.40 5.21
CA GLU A 97 -3.44 6.88 6.35
C GLU A 97 -3.49 7.85 7.55
N SER A 98 -3.06 7.38 8.72
CA SER A 98 -3.16 8.10 9.99
C SER A 98 -2.63 9.55 9.97
N ASN A 99 -1.46 9.81 9.39
CA ASN A 99 -0.92 11.17 9.30
C ASN A 99 -1.75 12.03 8.36
N SER A 100 -2.13 11.52 7.19
CA SER A 100 -2.95 12.26 6.22
C SER A 100 -4.32 12.63 6.79
N ALA A 101 -4.94 11.72 7.56
CA ALA A 101 -6.22 11.97 8.23
C ALA A 101 -6.10 13.08 9.29
N ARG A 102 -5.04 13.05 10.11
CA ARG A 102 -4.76 14.10 11.10
C ARG A 102 -4.48 15.45 10.45
N TYR A 103 -3.64 15.48 9.41
CA TYR A 103 -3.33 16.72 8.69
C TYR A 103 -4.57 17.32 8.01
N LEU A 104 -5.46 16.48 7.48
CA LEU A 104 -6.74 16.93 6.95
C LEU A 104 -7.61 17.56 8.06
N HIS A 105 -7.68 16.92 9.22
CA HIS A 105 -8.41 17.44 10.36
C HIS A 105 -7.87 18.82 10.80
N ASP A 106 -6.56 18.95 10.90
CA ASP A 106 -5.92 20.23 11.22
C ASP A 106 -6.27 21.30 10.17
N TYR A 107 -6.16 20.96 8.88
CA TYR A 107 -6.47 21.90 7.80
C TYR A 107 -7.93 22.38 7.83
N ILE A 108 -8.89 21.46 7.95
CA ILE A 108 -10.33 21.79 7.94
C ILE A 108 -10.72 22.67 9.14
N ASN A 109 -10.06 22.50 10.29
CA ASN A 109 -10.35 23.28 11.49
C ASN A 109 -9.53 24.57 11.60
N GLY A 110 -8.80 24.94 10.55
CA GLY A 110 -7.98 26.17 10.54
C GLY A 110 -6.72 26.10 11.39
N ASN A 111 -6.32 24.89 11.82
CA ASN A 111 -5.03 24.69 12.47
C ASN A 111 -3.90 24.82 11.44
N LYS A 112 -2.71 25.22 11.92
CA LYS A 112 -1.56 25.40 11.04
C LYS A 112 -1.06 24.05 10.53
N VAL A 113 -1.20 23.83 9.22
CA VAL A 113 -0.58 22.71 8.50
C VAL A 113 0.71 23.19 7.82
N THR A 114 1.83 22.56 8.17
CA THR A 114 3.15 22.93 7.65
C THR A 114 3.44 22.36 6.26
N GLU A 115 2.78 21.26 5.89
CA GLU A 115 3.04 20.54 4.64
C GLU A 115 2.20 21.14 3.50
N GLN A 116 2.71 22.18 2.85
CA GLN A 116 2.01 22.87 1.75
C GLN A 116 1.73 21.95 0.56
N SER A 117 2.59 20.95 0.32
CA SER A 117 2.37 19.96 -0.73
C SER A 117 1.10 19.14 -0.50
N PHE A 118 0.76 18.87 0.76
CA PHE A 118 -0.47 18.16 1.13
C PHE A 118 -1.71 18.99 0.81
N ILE A 119 -1.71 20.28 1.15
CA ILE A 119 -2.82 21.19 0.84
C ILE A 119 -3.05 21.25 -0.68
N SER A 120 -1.98 21.43 -1.46
CA SER A 120 -2.05 21.39 -2.92
C SER A 120 -2.60 20.06 -3.45
N THR A 121 -2.26 18.95 -2.79
CA THR A 121 -2.77 17.61 -3.13
C THR A 121 -4.28 17.52 -2.90
N LEU A 122 -4.77 18.00 -1.76
CA LEU A 122 -6.22 18.02 -1.45
C LEU A 122 -7.01 18.82 -2.48
N HIS A 123 -6.51 19.99 -2.87
CA HIS A 123 -7.15 20.80 -3.91
C HIS A 123 -7.18 20.09 -5.26
N THR A 124 -6.07 19.44 -5.65
CA THR A 124 -6.00 18.65 -6.89
C THR A 124 -7.02 17.51 -6.87
N ILE A 125 -7.17 16.84 -5.72
CA ILE A 125 -8.13 15.75 -5.56
C ILE A 125 -9.57 16.22 -5.76
N LEU A 126 -9.95 17.33 -5.13
CA LEU A 126 -11.29 17.90 -5.25
C LEU A 126 -11.57 18.40 -6.66
N GLU A 127 -10.62 19.10 -7.29
CA GLU A 127 -10.79 19.66 -8.64
C GLU A 127 -10.96 18.57 -9.71
N ASN A 128 -10.36 17.40 -9.51
CA ASN A 128 -10.51 16.25 -10.42
C ASN A 128 -11.64 15.29 -10.01
N ASN A 129 -12.35 15.58 -8.91
CA ASN A 129 -13.44 14.74 -8.39
C ASN A 129 -13.01 13.27 -8.21
N TYR A 130 -11.81 13.03 -7.66
CA TYR A 130 -11.37 11.66 -7.37
C TYR A 130 -12.16 11.06 -6.22
N ASN A 131 -12.46 9.77 -6.33
CA ASN A 131 -13.08 9.00 -5.26
C ASN A 131 -12.18 8.93 -4.04
N LEU A 132 -12.77 9.10 -2.86
CA LEU A 132 -12.11 9.08 -1.57
C LEU A 132 -12.75 8.03 -0.67
N ASP A 133 -11.96 7.45 0.24
CA ASP A 133 -12.49 6.55 1.26
C ASP A 133 -11.69 6.60 2.57
N PRO A 134 -12.32 6.32 3.73
CA PRO A 134 -11.64 6.28 5.02
C PRO A 134 -11.10 4.88 5.39
N MET A 135 -11.13 3.90 4.49
CA MET A 135 -11.04 2.48 4.84
C MET A 135 -9.73 2.11 5.55
N PHE A 136 -8.57 2.58 5.08
CA PHE A 136 -7.30 2.28 5.76
C PHE A 136 -7.20 2.90 7.13
N TYR A 137 -7.56 4.17 7.27
CA TYR A 137 -7.54 4.84 8.55
C TYR A 137 -8.48 4.18 9.55
N MET A 138 -9.67 3.76 9.12
CA MET A 138 -10.60 2.98 9.95
C MET A 138 -9.99 1.62 10.33
N LEU A 139 -9.51 0.87 9.33
CA LEU A 139 -8.96 -0.47 9.51
C LEU A 139 -7.77 -0.47 10.48
N GLU A 140 -6.84 0.47 10.32
CA GLU A 140 -5.69 0.64 11.21
C GLU A 140 -6.13 0.92 12.65
N ASN A 141 -7.06 1.86 12.84
CA ASN A 141 -7.52 2.23 14.19
C ASN A 141 -8.32 1.12 14.87
N PHE A 142 -9.24 0.45 14.17
CA PHE A 142 -9.96 -0.69 14.74
C PHE A 142 -9.04 -1.86 15.05
N ALA A 143 -8.09 -2.17 14.17
CA ALA A 143 -7.13 -3.23 14.42
C ALA A 143 -6.19 -2.91 15.61
N LYS A 144 -5.89 -1.63 15.85
CA LYS A 144 -5.19 -1.16 17.07
C LYS A 144 -6.07 -1.15 18.32
N GLY A 145 -7.39 -1.27 18.19
CA GLY A 145 -8.33 -1.06 19.28
C GLY A 145 -8.46 0.42 19.69
N ASN A 146 -8.11 1.34 18.79
CA ASN A 146 -8.18 2.79 18.99
C ASN A 146 -9.60 3.30 18.71
N ASP A 147 -10.39 3.43 19.75
CA ASP A 147 -11.74 4.02 19.71
C ASP A 147 -11.71 5.39 20.43
N THR A 148 -10.87 6.32 19.91
CA THR A 148 -10.56 7.60 20.57
C THR A 148 -11.35 8.76 19.97
N LYS A 149 -11.52 9.85 20.73
CA LYS A 149 -12.14 11.10 20.21
C LYS A 149 -11.41 11.62 18.96
N GLU A 150 -10.08 11.55 18.94
CA GLU A 150 -9.26 11.94 17.78
C GLU A 150 -9.60 11.10 16.54
N PHE A 151 -9.78 9.79 16.71
CA PHE A 151 -10.21 8.90 15.63
C PHE A 151 -11.52 9.36 14.99
N TYR A 152 -12.56 9.61 15.79
CA TYR A 152 -13.86 10.10 15.30
C TYR A 152 -13.74 11.45 14.58
N LEU A 153 -13.01 12.40 15.17
CA LEU A 153 -12.84 13.74 14.61
C LEU A 153 -12.12 13.71 13.26
N ASN A 154 -11.13 12.84 13.11
CA ASN A 154 -10.44 12.66 11.83
C ASN A 154 -11.36 12.05 10.76
N ILE A 155 -12.22 11.08 11.12
CA ILE A 155 -13.22 10.53 10.18
C ILE A 155 -14.25 11.59 9.77
N ILE A 156 -14.70 12.45 10.69
CA ILE A 156 -15.58 13.58 10.38
C ILE A 156 -14.94 14.50 9.34
N SER A 157 -13.65 14.83 9.51
CA SER A 157 -12.91 15.65 8.55
C SER A 157 -12.78 14.98 7.18
N ILE A 158 -12.50 13.67 7.12
CA ILE A 158 -12.53 12.91 5.86
C ILE A 158 -13.93 12.96 5.23
N LYS A 159 -14.99 12.79 6.02
CA LYS A 159 -16.37 12.82 5.52
C LYS A 159 -16.75 14.19 4.97
N LYS A 160 -16.34 15.28 5.63
CA LYS A 160 -16.54 16.66 5.14
C LYS A 160 -15.88 16.86 3.77
N LEU A 161 -14.69 16.30 3.56
CA LEU A 161 -14.01 16.32 2.26
C LEU A 161 -14.76 15.50 1.20
N MET A 162 -15.19 14.27 1.55
CA MET A 162 -15.97 13.40 0.66
C MET A 162 -17.32 13.98 0.22
N THR A 163 -17.87 14.87 1.05
CA THR A 163 -19.19 15.50 0.84
C THR A 163 -19.07 16.99 0.57
N CYS A 164 -17.92 17.43 0.06
CA CYS A 164 -17.61 18.83 -0.18
C CYS A 164 -18.64 19.46 -1.14
N ASP A 165 -19.18 20.61 -0.76
CA ASP A 165 -19.97 21.47 -1.63
C ASP A 165 -19.04 22.09 -2.68
N MET A 166 -19.00 21.47 -3.85
CA MET A 166 -18.15 21.93 -4.95
C MET A 166 -18.54 23.32 -5.44
N ASN A 167 -19.81 23.74 -5.34
CA ASN A 167 -20.21 25.09 -5.75
C ASN A 167 -19.65 26.14 -4.80
N HIS A 168 -19.67 25.86 -3.50
CA HIS A 168 -19.02 26.71 -2.49
C HIS A 168 -17.50 26.72 -2.69
N TYR A 169 -16.89 25.54 -2.77
CA TYR A 169 -15.46 25.36 -2.96
C TYR A 169 -14.92 26.10 -4.19
N HIS A 170 -15.61 26.06 -5.33
CA HIS A 170 -15.17 26.79 -6.53
C HIS A 170 -15.15 28.32 -6.34
N ARG A 171 -15.93 28.87 -5.40
CA ARG A 171 -16.00 30.31 -5.12
C ARG A 171 -14.99 30.74 -4.04
N THR A 172 -14.82 29.94 -2.99
CA THR A 172 -14.07 30.34 -1.79
C THR A 172 -12.74 29.60 -1.64
N LYS A 173 -12.59 28.45 -2.32
CA LYS A 173 -11.53 27.45 -2.09
C LYS A 173 -11.55 26.85 -0.68
N GLU A 174 -12.65 27.04 0.06
CA GLU A 174 -12.85 26.45 1.39
C GLU A 174 -13.57 25.10 1.27
N ILE A 175 -13.13 24.14 2.08
CA ILE A 175 -13.74 22.81 2.14
C ILE A 175 -14.88 22.84 3.13
N LYS A 176 -16.11 22.75 2.62
CA LYS A 176 -17.34 22.74 3.41
C LYS A 176 -18.24 21.63 2.92
N SER A 177 -18.84 20.87 3.83
CA SER A 177 -19.81 19.82 3.50
C SER A 177 -21.13 20.41 2.97
N ILE A 178 -21.82 19.67 2.10
CA ILE A 178 -23.23 19.93 1.75
C ILE A 178 -24.19 19.65 2.92
N TYR A 179 -23.76 18.87 3.90
CA TYR A 179 -24.51 18.51 5.11
C TYR A 179 -24.14 19.42 6.29
N GLN A 180 -25.04 19.54 7.26
CA GLN A 180 -24.72 20.18 8.53
C GLN A 180 -23.79 19.31 9.39
N ASP A 181 -23.09 19.93 10.34
CA ASP A 181 -22.11 19.25 11.17
C ASP A 181 -22.74 18.12 12.01
N GLU A 182 -23.93 18.33 12.56
CA GLU A 182 -24.66 17.30 13.33
C GLU A 182 -25.06 16.10 12.47
N GLU A 183 -25.38 16.33 11.19
CA GLU A 183 -25.71 15.27 10.24
C GLU A 183 -24.47 14.46 9.89
N ILE A 184 -23.34 15.12 9.64
CA ILE A 184 -22.06 14.44 9.41
C ILE A 184 -21.66 13.59 10.61
N GLU A 185 -21.77 14.12 11.83
CA GLU A 185 -21.48 13.36 13.05
C GLU A 185 -22.35 12.10 13.17
N LYS A 186 -23.64 12.23 12.86
CA LYS A 186 -24.57 11.09 12.88
C LYS A 186 -24.17 10.03 11.84
N ILE A 187 -23.93 10.45 10.60
CA ILE A 187 -23.50 9.54 9.51
C ILE A 187 -22.21 8.81 9.91
N VAL A 188 -21.21 9.53 10.42
CA VAL A 188 -19.94 8.94 10.82
C VAL A 188 -20.11 7.92 11.95
N LYS A 189 -20.96 8.21 12.94
CA LYS A 189 -21.26 7.26 14.03
C LYS A 189 -21.90 5.98 13.48
N GLU A 190 -22.87 6.11 12.59
CA GLU A 190 -23.55 4.97 11.95
C GLU A 190 -22.57 4.15 11.10
N GLU A 191 -21.72 4.80 10.30
CA GLU A 191 -20.70 4.14 9.48
C GLU A 191 -19.66 3.41 10.33
N ILE A 192 -19.20 4.00 11.43
CA ILE A 192 -18.27 3.36 12.37
C ILE A 192 -18.88 2.12 13.01
N VAL A 193 -20.13 2.21 13.48
CA VAL A 193 -20.83 1.07 14.09
C VAL A 193 -21.03 -0.05 13.07
N TYR A 194 -21.49 0.30 11.86
CA TYR A 194 -21.64 -0.65 10.76
C TYR A 194 -20.29 -1.33 10.43
N PHE A 195 -19.24 -0.54 10.24
CA PHE A 195 -17.93 -1.05 9.88
C PHE A 195 -17.37 -1.98 10.95
N LYS A 196 -17.52 -1.61 12.24
CA LYS A 196 -17.09 -2.43 13.38
C LYS A 196 -17.77 -3.81 13.41
N ASN A 197 -19.07 -3.84 13.11
CA ASN A 197 -19.85 -5.07 13.18
C ASN A 197 -19.65 -5.98 11.96
N GLU A 198 -19.62 -5.41 10.76
CA GLU A 198 -19.57 -6.19 9.52
C GLU A 198 -18.16 -6.65 9.13
N PHE A 199 -17.12 -5.89 9.51
CA PHE A 199 -15.74 -6.12 9.07
C PHE A 199 -14.83 -6.70 10.16
N GLN A 200 -15.41 -7.27 11.23
CA GLN A 200 -14.66 -7.86 12.34
C GLN A 200 -13.58 -8.85 11.89
N SER A 201 -13.92 -9.74 10.94
CA SER A 201 -12.97 -10.71 10.38
C SER A 201 -11.80 -10.06 9.65
N VAL A 202 -12.02 -8.90 9.01
CA VAL A 202 -10.97 -8.13 8.33
C VAL A 202 -10.01 -7.51 9.35
N PHE A 203 -10.51 -7.05 10.50
CA PHE A 203 -9.66 -6.54 11.59
C PHE A 203 -8.76 -7.62 12.15
N GLU A 204 -9.29 -8.81 12.38
CA GLU A 204 -8.50 -9.94 12.85
C GLU A 204 -7.40 -10.34 11.86
N VAL A 205 -7.69 -10.28 10.56
CA VAL A 205 -6.69 -10.51 9.52
C VAL A 205 -5.63 -9.41 9.55
N ALA A 206 -6.02 -8.14 9.67
CA ALA A 206 -5.09 -7.01 9.77
C ALA A 206 -4.17 -7.14 11.00
N GLN A 207 -4.70 -7.51 12.16
CA GLN A 207 -3.92 -7.75 13.38
C GLN A 207 -2.93 -8.90 13.22
N LYS A 208 -3.35 -10.01 12.60
CA LYS A 208 -2.46 -11.15 12.31
C LYS A 208 -1.36 -10.76 11.33
N GLN A 209 -1.69 -10.01 10.27
CA GLN A 209 -0.72 -9.50 9.31
C GLN A 209 0.30 -8.58 10.00
N HIS A 210 -0.18 -7.65 10.85
CA HIS A 210 0.67 -6.78 11.65
C HIS A 210 1.65 -7.55 12.53
N LEU A 211 1.16 -8.56 13.25
CA LEU A 211 2.01 -9.42 14.06
C LEU A 211 3.09 -10.12 13.21
N ILE A 212 2.74 -10.65 12.04
CA ILE A 212 3.70 -11.28 11.12
C ILE A 212 4.75 -10.25 10.65
N MET A 213 4.32 -9.05 10.24
CA MET A 213 5.23 -7.99 9.78
C MET A 213 6.19 -7.56 10.90
N ARG A 214 5.68 -7.42 12.13
CA ARG A 214 6.48 -7.12 13.32
C ARG A 214 7.52 -8.21 13.60
N ILE A 215 7.14 -9.48 13.51
CA ILE A 215 8.06 -10.60 13.67
C ILE A 215 9.14 -10.58 12.58
N ILE A 216 8.77 -10.34 11.32
CA ILE A 216 9.74 -10.24 10.22
C ILE A 216 10.75 -9.12 10.46
N LEU A 217 10.31 -7.92 10.87
CA LEU A 217 11.19 -6.81 11.21
C LEU A 217 12.16 -7.16 12.35
N LEU A 218 11.66 -7.81 13.41
CA LEU A 218 12.50 -8.29 14.52
C LEU A 218 13.54 -9.31 14.04
N MET A 219 13.19 -10.19 13.10
CA MET A 219 14.12 -11.18 12.54
C MET A 219 15.19 -10.52 11.66
N ILE A 220 14.83 -9.50 10.87
CA ILE A 220 15.76 -8.69 10.09
C ILE A 220 16.77 -7.99 11.04
N MET A 221 16.27 -7.36 12.10
CA MET A 221 17.13 -6.71 13.10
C MET A 221 18.03 -7.72 13.82
N THR A 222 17.47 -8.86 14.20
CA THR A 222 18.22 -9.95 14.85
C THR A 222 19.35 -10.43 13.94
N ALA A 223 19.09 -10.62 12.65
CA ALA A 223 20.11 -10.97 11.67
C ALA A 223 21.20 -9.89 11.60
N LYS A 224 20.80 -8.61 11.55
CA LYS A 224 21.73 -7.47 11.51
C LYS A 224 22.74 -7.48 12.67
N PHE A 225 22.25 -7.66 13.89
CA PHE A 225 23.06 -7.50 15.10
C PHE A 225 23.75 -8.79 15.57
N LYS A 226 23.12 -9.97 15.39
CA LYS A 226 23.69 -11.24 15.90
C LYS A 226 24.70 -11.87 14.94
N ILE A 227 24.54 -11.70 13.63
CA ILE A 227 25.38 -12.38 12.64
C ILE A 227 26.61 -11.51 12.34
N LYS A 228 27.80 -12.09 12.57
CA LYS A 228 29.10 -11.46 12.38
C LYS A 228 29.88 -12.21 11.29
N GLY A 229 30.85 -11.54 10.67
CA GLY A 229 31.68 -12.11 9.61
C GLY A 229 32.28 -11.02 8.73
N THR A 230 33.02 -11.43 7.69
CA THR A 230 33.44 -10.52 6.62
C THR A 230 32.21 -9.98 5.88
N LYS A 231 32.34 -8.86 5.17
CA LYS A 231 31.19 -8.14 4.59
C LYS A 231 30.27 -9.03 3.74
N GLU A 232 30.84 -9.78 2.81
CA GLU A 232 30.10 -10.64 1.89
C GLU A 232 29.50 -11.87 2.59
N GLU A 233 30.31 -12.54 3.43
CA GLU A 233 29.86 -13.71 4.19
C GLU A 233 28.76 -13.35 5.19
N LYS A 234 28.87 -12.18 5.83
CA LYS A 234 27.89 -11.65 6.78
C LYS A 234 26.55 -11.42 6.08
N LEU A 235 26.52 -10.71 4.94
CA LEU A 235 25.29 -10.45 4.21
C LEU A 235 24.62 -11.76 3.77
N LYS A 236 25.39 -12.69 3.20
CA LYS A 236 24.88 -14.00 2.77
C LYS A 236 24.32 -14.80 3.95
N ALA A 237 25.00 -14.80 5.09
CA ALA A 237 24.54 -15.49 6.30
C ALA A 237 23.27 -14.84 6.89
N GLN A 238 23.18 -13.51 6.89
CA GLN A 238 21.99 -12.76 7.32
C GLN A 238 20.76 -13.09 6.46
N PHE A 239 20.93 -13.09 5.14
CA PHE A 239 19.87 -13.48 4.21
C PHE A 239 19.43 -14.92 4.39
N LYS A 240 20.40 -15.84 4.48
CA LYS A 240 20.11 -17.26 4.72
C LYS A 240 19.31 -17.44 6.01
N TYR A 241 19.63 -16.70 7.06
CA TYR A 241 18.91 -16.74 8.33
C TYR A 241 17.44 -16.28 8.18
N ILE A 242 17.21 -15.13 7.52
CA ILE A 242 15.86 -14.58 7.32
C ILE A 242 15.02 -15.50 6.41
N ILE A 243 15.58 -15.95 5.29
CA ILE A 243 14.90 -16.86 4.34
C ILE A 243 14.58 -18.19 5.01
N LYS A 244 15.50 -18.75 5.79
CA LYS A 244 15.26 -19.99 6.54
C LYS A 244 14.10 -19.81 7.53
N PHE A 245 14.07 -18.71 8.26
CA PHE A 245 12.95 -18.40 9.15
C PHE A 245 11.61 -18.33 8.40
N MET A 246 11.55 -17.54 7.33
CA MET A 246 10.35 -17.41 6.49
C MET A 246 9.89 -18.77 5.93
N SER A 247 10.81 -19.54 5.34
CA SER A 247 10.50 -20.85 4.75
C SER A 247 10.10 -21.91 5.77
N GLU A 248 10.78 -21.98 6.93
CA GLU A 248 10.59 -23.09 7.87
C GLU A 248 9.53 -22.80 8.92
N ARG A 249 9.43 -21.55 9.38
CA ARG A 249 8.52 -21.13 10.46
C ARG A 249 7.26 -20.48 9.94
N LEU A 250 7.36 -19.55 8.99
CA LEU A 250 6.18 -18.92 8.39
C LEU A 250 5.58 -19.75 7.25
N LYS A 251 6.33 -20.71 6.70
CA LYS A 251 5.95 -21.50 5.52
C LYS A 251 5.58 -20.64 4.30
N THR A 252 6.10 -19.43 4.23
CA THR A 252 5.88 -18.49 3.14
C THR A 252 7.07 -17.55 3.00
N ILE A 253 7.30 -17.00 1.81
CA ILE A 253 8.39 -16.07 1.52
C ILE A 253 7.84 -14.68 1.19
N PHE A 254 8.22 -13.70 1.99
CA PHE A 254 7.80 -12.30 1.88
C PHE A 254 8.83 -11.49 1.08
N LEU A 255 8.71 -11.51 -0.25
CA LEU A 255 9.73 -10.95 -1.15
C LEU A 255 9.93 -9.44 -0.99
N ARG A 256 8.86 -8.66 -0.81
CA ARG A 256 8.94 -7.20 -0.61
C ARG A 256 9.75 -6.87 0.63
N GLU A 257 9.49 -7.58 1.71
CA GLU A 257 10.16 -7.43 2.99
C GLU A 257 11.61 -7.90 2.92
N LEU A 258 11.92 -8.93 2.12
CA LEU A 258 13.30 -9.32 1.81
C LEU A 258 14.06 -8.24 1.03
N VAL A 259 13.43 -7.56 0.07
CA VAL A 259 14.04 -6.42 -0.63
C VAL A 259 14.32 -5.27 0.33
N VAL A 260 13.37 -4.96 1.23
CA VAL A 260 13.60 -3.94 2.26
C VAL A 260 14.72 -4.36 3.22
N ALA A 261 14.79 -5.64 3.60
CA ALA A 261 15.90 -6.18 4.38
C ALA A 261 17.24 -6.05 3.65
N LEU A 262 17.28 -6.27 2.33
CA LEU A 262 18.50 -6.19 1.52
C LEU A 262 19.06 -4.80 1.58
N ASN A 263 18.20 -3.83 1.26
CA ASN A 263 18.50 -2.42 1.38
C ASN A 263 19.06 -2.12 2.79
N TYR A 264 18.34 -2.48 3.85
CA TYR A 264 18.77 -2.21 5.22
C TYR A 264 20.14 -2.79 5.59
N LEU A 265 20.41 -4.03 5.20
CA LEU A 265 21.63 -4.76 5.54
C LEU A 265 22.83 -4.32 4.70
N GLU A 266 22.61 -3.98 3.42
CA GLU A 266 23.66 -3.47 2.52
C GLU A 266 24.04 -2.02 2.82
N TYR A 267 23.08 -1.15 3.19
CA TYR A 267 23.34 0.28 3.40
C TYR A 267 24.35 0.54 4.52
N ASP A 268 24.39 -0.29 5.57
CA ASP A 268 25.35 -0.16 6.68
C ASP A 268 26.79 -0.53 6.30
N SER A 269 27.00 -1.01 5.07
CA SER A 269 28.29 -1.50 4.58
C SER A 269 29.02 -0.53 3.64
N LYS A 270 28.38 0.59 3.25
CA LYS A 270 28.98 1.65 2.43
C LYS A 270 29.42 2.79 3.35
N SER A 271 30.72 3.02 3.42
CA SER A 271 31.38 4.04 4.27
C SER A 271 31.14 5.49 3.83
N ASP A 272 30.35 5.73 2.79
CA ASP A 272 30.13 7.07 2.26
C ASP A 272 28.94 7.76 2.93
N LYS A 273 29.26 8.58 3.94
CA LYS A 273 28.35 9.41 4.75
C LYS A 273 27.51 10.44 3.96
N LYS A 274 27.55 10.44 2.62
CA LYS A 274 26.88 11.44 1.77
C LYS A 274 25.62 10.93 1.06
N GLU A 275 25.39 9.62 0.96
CA GLU A 275 24.15 9.11 0.40
C GLU A 275 23.10 8.98 1.51
N LYS A 276 21.91 9.57 1.28
CA LYS A 276 20.79 9.62 2.21
C LYS A 276 20.60 8.24 2.87
N LYS A 277 20.90 8.12 4.17
CA LYS A 277 20.53 6.95 4.98
C LYS A 277 19.09 6.56 4.60
N TYR A 278 18.82 5.27 4.39
CA TYR A 278 17.47 4.79 4.12
C TYR A 278 16.58 5.18 5.32
N ARG A 279 15.88 6.32 5.20
CA ARG A 279 15.31 7.08 6.33
C ARG A 279 14.38 6.22 7.18
N PHE A 280 13.76 5.23 6.55
CA PHE A 280 12.86 4.26 7.16
C PHE A 280 13.46 3.61 8.43
N PHE A 281 14.76 3.28 8.42
CA PHE A 281 15.40 2.60 9.56
C PHE A 281 16.15 3.54 10.51
N ASN A 282 16.26 4.84 10.21
CA ASN A 282 16.99 5.79 11.06
C ASN A 282 16.42 5.88 12.48
N LYS A 283 15.11 5.63 12.63
CA LYS A 283 14.44 5.63 13.92
C LYS A 283 14.90 4.46 14.82
N LEU A 284 15.47 3.40 14.24
CA LEU A 284 15.98 2.24 14.97
C LEU A 284 17.37 2.47 15.59
N ASP A 285 18.03 3.59 15.28
CA ASP A 285 19.29 4.00 15.93
C ASP A 285 19.06 4.61 17.33
N SER A 286 17.81 4.60 17.85
CA SER A 286 17.48 5.11 19.18
C SER A 286 18.19 4.32 20.30
N GLN A 287 18.75 5.03 21.28
CA GLN A 287 19.35 4.43 22.47
C GLN A 287 18.32 3.94 23.49
N ASN A 288 17.05 4.33 23.35
CA ASN A 288 15.97 3.92 24.24
C ASN A 288 15.22 2.69 23.67
N LYS A 289 15.10 1.65 24.50
CA LYS A 289 14.44 0.38 24.14
C LYS A 289 12.93 0.53 23.94
N GLU A 290 12.26 1.38 24.72
CA GLU A 290 10.81 1.60 24.59
C GLU A 290 10.51 2.28 23.25
N ASP A 291 11.30 3.29 22.90
CA ASP A 291 11.22 3.96 21.61
C ASP A 291 11.47 2.98 20.47
N LEU A 292 12.43 2.05 20.63
CA LEU A 292 12.71 1.04 19.63
C LEU A 292 11.53 0.11 19.35
N ILE A 293 10.85 -0.39 20.40
CA ILE A 293 9.67 -1.25 20.25
C ILE A 293 8.56 -0.46 19.55
N HIS A 294 8.32 0.78 19.97
CA HIS A 294 7.32 1.65 19.37
C HIS A 294 7.62 1.93 17.88
N TYR A 295 8.89 2.15 17.51
CA TYR A 295 9.26 2.34 16.10
C TYR A 295 9.06 1.09 15.27
N ILE A 296 9.43 -0.10 15.79
CA ILE A 296 9.19 -1.37 15.10
C ILE A 296 7.69 -1.59 14.90
N ASP A 297 6.88 -1.27 15.91
CA ASP A 297 5.43 -1.45 15.83
C ASP A 297 4.79 -0.56 14.76
N ASN A 298 5.21 0.70 14.68
CA ASN A 298 4.76 1.62 13.63
C ASN A 298 5.25 1.19 12.23
N MET A 299 6.50 0.76 12.10
CA MET A 299 7.02 0.25 10.83
C MET A 299 6.32 -1.04 10.38
N ALA A 300 5.88 -1.87 11.33
CA ALA A 300 5.07 -3.04 11.03
C ALA A 300 3.70 -2.65 10.49
N TRP A 301 3.10 -1.56 10.95
CA TRP A 301 1.87 -1.00 10.38
C TRP A 301 2.08 -0.52 8.94
N ASP A 302 3.19 0.16 8.64
CA ASP A 302 3.52 0.55 7.26
C ASP A 302 3.60 -0.67 6.32
N PHE A 303 4.20 -1.77 6.78
CA PHE A 303 4.24 -3.02 6.00
C PHE A 303 2.87 -3.67 5.88
N THR A 304 2.07 -3.61 6.94
CA THR A 304 0.71 -4.14 6.96
C THR A 304 -0.19 -3.41 5.99
N LEU A 305 -0.07 -2.09 5.90
CA LEU A 305 -0.80 -1.26 4.92
C LEU A 305 -0.52 -1.72 3.49
N ALA A 306 0.74 -1.97 3.14
CA ALA A 306 1.10 -2.48 1.82
C ALA A 306 0.45 -3.86 1.54
N ARG A 307 0.33 -4.72 2.55
CA ARG A 307 -0.32 -6.04 2.44
C ARG A 307 -1.83 -5.93 2.32
N GLN A 308 -2.44 -4.98 3.01
CA GLN A 308 -3.87 -4.68 2.91
C GLN A 308 -4.21 -4.14 1.53
N LEU A 309 -3.42 -3.20 1.00
CA LEU A 309 -3.51 -2.72 -0.38
C LEU A 309 -3.48 -3.89 -1.35
N GLU A 310 -2.45 -4.75 -1.26
CA GLU A 310 -2.33 -5.96 -2.08
C GLU A 310 -3.55 -6.88 -1.94
N THR A 311 -4.18 -6.96 -0.77
CA THR A 311 -5.39 -7.78 -0.55
C THR A 311 -6.62 -7.15 -1.19
N PHE A 312 -6.81 -5.83 -1.03
CA PHE A 312 -7.95 -5.09 -1.56
C PHE A 312 -8.01 -5.08 -3.08
N PHE A 313 -6.85 -5.21 -3.74
CA PHE A 313 -6.76 -5.42 -5.18
C PHE A 313 -7.58 -6.59 -5.72
N PHE A 314 -7.79 -7.62 -4.91
CA PHE A 314 -8.49 -8.83 -5.30
C PHE A 314 -9.97 -8.83 -4.88
N ILE A 315 -10.43 -7.76 -4.22
CA ILE A 315 -11.82 -7.64 -3.78
C ILE A 315 -12.69 -7.12 -4.93
N LYS A 316 -13.81 -7.80 -5.17
CA LYS A 316 -14.87 -7.33 -6.07
C LYS A 316 -15.86 -6.50 -5.25
N THR A 317 -15.76 -5.18 -5.36
CA THR A 317 -16.60 -4.23 -4.60
C THR A 317 -18.04 -4.18 -5.11
N GLU A 318 -18.26 -4.29 -6.42
CA GLU A 318 -19.59 -4.34 -7.02
C GLU A 318 -19.62 -5.33 -8.21
N PRO A 319 -20.73 -6.05 -8.49
CA PRO A 319 -20.81 -6.99 -9.62
C PRO A 319 -20.45 -6.39 -10.99
N ARG A 320 -20.55 -5.06 -11.13
CA ARG A 320 -20.25 -4.32 -12.35
C ARG A 320 -18.76 -4.04 -12.54
N TYR A 321 -18.01 -3.94 -11.46
CA TYR A 321 -16.56 -3.75 -11.49
C TYR A 321 -15.86 -5.09 -11.30
N ARG A 322 -14.75 -5.26 -12.01
CA ARG A 322 -13.98 -6.50 -11.90
C ARG A 322 -12.86 -6.36 -10.88
N PHE A 323 -12.45 -5.13 -10.57
CA PHE A 323 -11.26 -4.78 -9.81
C PHE A 323 -11.48 -3.50 -9.01
N PHE A 324 -10.83 -3.42 -7.85
CA PHE A 324 -10.73 -2.21 -7.04
C PHE A 324 -9.26 -1.82 -6.85
N TYR A 325 -8.90 -0.59 -7.20
CA TYR A 325 -7.56 -0.05 -7.12
C TYR A 325 -7.51 0.98 -5.99
N SER A 326 -6.99 0.55 -4.84
CA SER A 326 -6.77 1.46 -3.71
C SER A 326 -5.39 2.11 -3.82
N ILE A 327 -5.39 3.43 -3.72
CA ILE A 327 -4.24 4.32 -3.64
C ILE A 327 -4.32 5.01 -2.29
N TYR A 328 -3.23 5.50 -1.74
CA TYR A 328 -3.28 6.17 -0.44
C TYR A 328 -2.53 7.50 -0.44
N LEU A 329 -3.02 8.42 0.38
CA LEU A 329 -2.30 9.65 0.72
C LEU A 329 -1.27 9.33 1.78
N HIS A 330 -0.02 9.71 1.56
CA HIS A 330 1.09 9.50 2.48
C HIS A 330 2.00 10.71 2.55
N LEU A 331 2.33 11.11 3.79
CA LEU A 331 3.14 12.29 4.11
C LEU A 331 4.56 11.93 4.56
#